data_AF-A0A3N0YPQ5-F1
#
_entry.id   AF-A0A3N0YPQ5-F1
#
_cell.length_a   1.000
_cell.length_b   1.000
_cell.length_c   1.000
_cell.angle_alpha   90.00
_cell.angle_beta   90.00
_cell.angle_gamma   90.00
#
_symmetry.space_group_name_H-M   'P 1'
#
loop_
_entity.id
_entity.type
_entity.pdbx_description
1 polymer ?
#
loop_
_entity_poly.entity_id
_entity_poly.type
_entity_poly.pdbx_seq_one_letter_code
_entity_poly.pdbx_strand_id
1 'polypeptide(L)'
;MGNHPCTPTPATIDSIYKVAQDNGILPDITLDGTVANLLSLNSSIALNLQYAAVQQSLTTDQLVALDTNLTSIFGQSTNVSYGGVGVVALALSFLLEALVSGIVGQTDGGTTDPFKKAFGSDNSSEIASIASEYLKLVSKKANNIEEMGEITELYDQKLKYALIELYESMTLDQQLNTDSIKQWINGAAIHLHMRIHGIRLASVPKGTAESLRLSYRTGLARLIQLYNGYLRQYVRERSTTQVPPVKAGFLIVEPGKKVRHRVVHNTCQSQAIATAVVARILSAQDIGKTEIFFDEAGQILDRLLQQRDTFEPHRQQKIKS
;
A
#
# COMPACT_ATOMS: atom_id res chain seq x y z
N MET A 1 49.78 -6.07 19.23
CA MET A 1 48.33 -5.92 19.51
C MET A 1 47.69 -5.45 18.21
N GLY A 2 46.96 -6.33 17.52
CA GLY A 2 46.46 -6.05 16.19
C GLY A 2 45.29 -5.06 16.21
N ASN A 3 45.43 -3.95 15.48
CA ASN A 3 44.31 -3.10 15.09
C ASN A 3 43.35 -3.93 14.23
N HIS A 4 42.39 -4.62 14.83
CA HIS A 4 41.24 -5.11 14.08
C HIS A 4 40.32 -3.92 13.84
N PRO A 5 40.15 -3.45 12.59
CA PRO A 5 39.28 -2.32 12.33
C PRO A 5 37.85 -2.69 12.74
N CYS A 6 37.21 -1.81 13.53
CA CYS A 6 35.81 -1.93 13.93
C CYS A 6 34.84 -1.67 12.77
N THR A 7 35.25 -2.01 11.56
CA THR A 7 34.49 -1.94 10.31
C THR A 7 33.94 -3.32 10.00
N PRO A 8 32.62 -3.52 9.93
CA PRO A 8 32.04 -4.80 9.53
C PRO A 8 32.31 -5.09 8.06
N THR A 9 32.38 -6.37 7.70
CA THR A 9 32.44 -6.75 6.29
C THR A 9 31.05 -6.64 5.64
N PRO A 10 30.96 -6.43 4.31
CA PRO A 10 29.68 -6.49 3.60
C PRO A 10 28.92 -7.79 3.86
N ALA A 11 29.61 -8.94 3.86
CA ALA A 11 29.00 -10.25 4.13
C ALA A 11 28.36 -10.34 5.53
N THR A 12 28.95 -9.70 6.54
CA THR A 12 28.37 -9.61 7.89
C THR A 12 27.07 -8.82 7.88
N ILE A 13 27.06 -7.66 7.21
CA ILE A 13 25.87 -6.81 7.07
C ILE A 13 24.77 -7.57 6.30
N ASP A 14 25.14 -8.22 5.20
CA ASP A 14 24.22 -9.00 4.36
C ASP A 14 23.57 -10.14 5.15
N SER A 15 24.36 -10.86 5.93
CA SER A 15 23.85 -11.98 6.74
C SER A 15 22.87 -11.50 7.80
N ILE A 16 23.17 -10.40 8.50
CA ILE A 16 22.28 -9.83 9.52
C ILE A 16 20.99 -9.29 8.90
N TYR A 17 21.09 -8.56 7.79
CA TYR A 17 19.93 -8.06 7.06
C TYR A 17 19.05 -9.20 6.54
N LYS A 18 19.65 -10.26 5.99
CA LYS A 18 18.92 -11.42 5.50
C LYS A 18 18.18 -12.15 6.62
N VAL A 19 18.77 -12.27 7.81
CA VAL A 19 18.04 -12.82 8.97
C VAL A 19 16.80 -11.99 9.30
N ALA A 20 16.89 -10.65 9.26
CA ALA A 20 15.72 -9.79 9.47
C ALA A 20 14.65 -9.97 8.38
N GLN A 21 15.08 -10.09 7.12
CA GLN A 21 14.20 -10.33 5.98
C GLN A 21 13.47 -11.66 6.10
N ASP A 22 14.20 -12.74 6.36
CA ASP A 22 13.68 -14.11 6.45
C ASP A 22 12.74 -14.28 7.66
N ASN A 23 12.82 -13.41 8.66
CA ASN A 23 11.92 -13.39 9.83
C ASN A 23 10.80 -12.34 9.70
N GLY A 24 10.68 -11.64 8.57
CA GLY A 24 9.60 -10.69 8.32
C GLY A 24 9.57 -9.49 9.27
N ILE A 25 10.73 -9.08 9.81
CA ILE A 25 10.83 -7.92 10.74
C ILE A 25 11.34 -6.65 10.07
N LEU A 26 11.62 -6.69 8.76
CA LEU A 26 12.00 -5.49 8.02
C LEU A 26 10.76 -4.60 7.82
N PRO A 27 10.88 -3.29 8.09
CA PRO A 27 9.77 -2.37 7.93
C PRO A 27 9.51 -2.10 6.45
N ASP A 28 8.26 -1.78 6.17
CA ASP A 28 7.76 -1.44 4.85
C ASP A 28 6.82 -0.24 4.96
N ILE A 29 7.26 0.89 4.41
CA ILE A 29 6.47 2.13 4.29
C ILE A 29 6.14 2.45 2.83
N THR A 30 6.33 1.49 1.92
CA THR A 30 6.13 1.71 0.48
C THR A 30 4.67 2.04 0.16
N LEU A 31 4.47 2.85 -0.89
CA LEU A 31 3.20 2.91 -1.59
C LEU A 31 2.93 1.55 -2.23
N ASP A 32 1.78 0.94 -1.94
CA ASP A 32 1.45 -0.37 -2.48
C ASP A 32 1.37 -0.34 -4.01
N GLY A 33 1.99 -1.33 -4.65
CA GLY A 33 2.08 -1.39 -6.10
C GLY A 33 0.73 -1.55 -6.80
N THR A 34 -0.23 -2.25 -6.19
CA THR A 34 -1.59 -2.37 -6.74
C THR A 34 -2.31 -1.03 -6.67
N VAL A 35 -2.20 -0.33 -5.53
CA VAL A 35 -2.72 1.03 -5.35
C VAL A 35 -2.11 1.97 -6.39
N ALA A 36 -0.78 2.04 -6.48
CA ALA A 36 -0.08 2.92 -7.43
C ALA A 36 -0.52 2.67 -8.89
N ASN A 37 -0.60 1.40 -9.29
CA ASN A 37 -0.97 1.03 -10.66
C ASN A 37 -2.43 1.40 -10.99
N LEU A 38 -3.37 1.09 -10.09
CA LEU A 38 -4.80 1.33 -10.33
C LEU A 38 -5.22 2.79 -10.14
N LEU A 39 -4.40 3.60 -9.48
CA LEU A 39 -4.61 5.05 -9.40
C LEU A 39 -3.95 5.80 -10.59
N SER A 40 -3.14 5.14 -11.41
CA SER A 40 -2.48 5.76 -12.55
C SER A 40 -3.38 5.95 -13.79
N LEU A 41 -2.85 6.58 -14.84
CA LEU A 41 -3.49 6.63 -16.16
C LEU A 41 -3.68 5.24 -16.81
N ASN A 42 -2.95 4.22 -16.34
CA ASN A 42 -3.04 2.84 -16.83
C ASN A 42 -4.04 1.99 -16.03
N SER A 43 -4.87 2.60 -15.20
CA SER A 43 -5.84 1.91 -14.33
C SER A 43 -6.70 0.89 -15.07
N SER A 44 -7.18 1.22 -16.28
CA SER A 44 -8.01 0.32 -17.09
C SER A 44 -7.22 -0.90 -17.58
N ILE A 45 -5.98 -0.70 -18.03
CA ILE A 45 -5.10 -1.79 -18.46
C ILE A 45 -4.79 -2.70 -17.27
N ALA A 46 -4.45 -2.13 -16.12
CA ALA A 46 -4.14 -2.89 -14.91
C ALA A 46 -5.32 -3.76 -14.45
N LEU A 47 -6.53 -3.18 -14.39
CA LEU A 47 -7.74 -3.92 -14.02
C LEU A 47 -8.07 -5.04 -15.02
N ASN A 48 -7.97 -4.76 -16.33
CA ASN A 48 -8.24 -5.77 -17.35
C ASN A 48 -7.25 -6.93 -17.31
N LEU A 49 -5.96 -6.66 -17.06
CA LEU A 49 -4.95 -7.70 -16.89
C LEU A 49 -5.21 -8.56 -15.65
N GLN A 50 -5.58 -7.94 -14.53
CA GLN A 50 -5.96 -8.65 -13.31
C GLN A 50 -7.18 -9.54 -13.54
N TYR A 51 -8.23 -8.99 -14.17
CA TYR A 51 -9.45 -9.73 -14.45
C TYR A 51 -9.20 -10.91 -15.41
N ALA A 52 -8.39 -10.73 -16.45
CA ALA A 52 -7.99 -11.81 -17.35
C ALA A 52 -7.19 -12.91 -16.62
N ALA A 53 -6.29 -12.54 -15.70
CA ALA A 53 -5.55 -13.50 -14.90
C ALA A 53 -6.46 -14.30 -13.96
N VAL A 54 -7.42 -13.62 -13.30
CA VAL A 54 -8.47 -14.27 -12.51
C VAL A 54 -9.23 -15.28 -13.38
N GLN A 55 -9.67 -14.87 -14.56
CA GLN A 55 -10.44 -15.74 -15.44
C GLN A 55 -9.67 -16.99 -15.88
N GLN A 56 -8.36 -16.87 -16.12
CA GLN A 56 -7.51 -18.00 -16.49
C GLN A 56 -7.23 -18.95 -15.31
N SER A 57 -7.32 -18.45 -14.08
CA SER A 57 -7.03 -19.24 -12.87
C SER A 57 -8.21 -20.07 -12.36
N LEU A 58 -9.44 -19.75 -12.77
CA LEU A 58 -10.67 -20.36 -12.28
C LEU A 58 -11.17 -21.50 -13.18
N THR A 59 -11.79 -22.51 -12.56
CA THR A 59 -12.51 -23.55 -13.31
C THR A 59 -13.80 -22.99 -13.94
N THR A 60 -14.40 -23.73 -14.88
CA THR A 60 -15.66 -23.33 -15.50
C THR A 60 -16.77 -23.06 -14.48
N ASP A 61 -16.93 -23.91 -13.47
CA ASP A 61 -17.96 -23.74 -12.43
C ASP A 61 -17.68 -22.52 -11.55
N GLN A 62 -16.41 -22.27 -11.23
CA GLN A 62 -15.98 -21.09 -10.47
C GLN A 62 -16.18 -19.79 -11.28
N LEU A 63 -15.98 -19.84 -12.59
CA LEU A 63 -16.28 -18.71 -13.49
C LEU A 63 -17.77 -18.39 -13.53
N VAL A 64 -18.64 -19.41 -13.56
CA VAL A 64 -20.10 -19.21 -13.49
C VAL A 64 -20.50 -18.60 -12.16
N ALA A 65 -19.90 -19.03 -11.05
CA ALA A 65 -20.12 -18.43 -9.73
C ALA A 65 -19.66 -16.96 -9.69
N LEU A 66 -18.50 -16.65 -10.28
CA LEU A 66 -18.01 -15.27 -10.40
C LEU A 66 -18.96 -14.39 -11.21
N ASP A 67 -19.39 -14.86 -12.38
CA ASP A 67 -20.33 -14.12 -13.24
C ASP A 67 -21.69 -13.91 -12.57
N THR A 68 -22.18 -14.90 -11.82
CA THR A 68 -23.40 -14.79 -11.01
C THR A 68 -23.26 -13.69 -9.94
N ASN A 69 -22.14 -13.67 -9.23
CA ASN A 69 -21.86 -12.64 -8.21
C ASN A 69 -21.75 -11.24 -8.82
N LEU A 70 -21.04 -11.10 -9.95
CA LEU A 70 -20.92 -9.83 -10.67
C LEU A 70 -22.29 -9.35 -11.17
N THR A 71 -23.11 -10.25 -11.74
CA THR A 71 -24.48 -9.95 -12.18
C THR A 71 -25.36 -9.51 -11.00
N SER A 72 -25.19 -10.11 -9.83
CA SER A 72 -25.92 -9.70 -8.62
C SER A 72 -25.56 -8.30 -8.13
N ILE A 73 -24.34 -7.82 -8.41
CA ILE A 73 -23.85 -6.51 -7.95
C ILE A 73 -24.17 -5.43 -8.99
N PHE A 74 -23.89 -5.70 -10.26
CA PHE A 74 -23.99 -4.72 -11.36
C PHE A 74 -25.28 -4.83 -12.17
N GLY A 75 -26.13 -5.81 -11.86
CA GLY A 75 -27.31 -6.16 -12.66
C GLY A 75 -26.91 -6.77 -14.00
N GLN A 76 -27.78 -6.64 -15.00
CA GLN A 76 -27.51 -7.06 -16.38
C GLN A 76 -26.70 -6.01 -17.17
N SER A 77 -26.14 -5.01 -16.50
CA SER A 77 -25.37 -3.97 -17.18
C SER A 77 -24.10 -4.57 -17.76
N THR A 78 -23.89 -4.38 -19.06
CA THR A 78 -22.65 -4.83 -19.72
C THR A 78 -21.44 -4.00 -19.34
N ASN A 79 -21.64 -2.85 -18.68
CA ASN A 79 -20.59 -1.90 -18.35
C ASN A 79 -20.74 -1.33 -16.93
N VAL A 80 -19.59 -1.08 -16.30
CA VAL A 80 -19.45 -0.30 -15.07
C VAL A 80 -18.91 1.08 -15.42
N SER A 81 -19.68 2.13 -15.14
CA SER A 81 -19.29 3.52 -15.42
C SER A 81 -18.06 3.89 -14.60
N TYR A 82 -17.09 4.55 -15.23
CA TYR A 82 -15.75 4.80 -14.66
C TYR A 82 -15.00 3.54 -14.19
N GLY A 83 -15.46 2.35 -14.53
CA GLY A 83 -14.89 1.10 -14.03
C GLY A 83 -13.40 0.94 -14.34
N GLY A 84 -12.92 1.54 -15.43
CA GLY A 84 -11.50 1.54 -15.79
C GLY A 84 -10.68 2.66 -15.16
N VAL A 85 -11.23 3.47 -14.25
CA VAL A 85 -10.64 4.76 -13.85
C VAL A 85 -10.37 4.86 -12.35
N GLY A 86 -9.09 5.02 -11.99
CA GLY A 86 -8.66 5.45 -10.65
C GLY A 86 -9.28 4.65 -9.50
N VAL A 87 -9.89 5.36 -8.53
CA VAL A 87 -10.51 4.74 -7.34
C VAL A 87 -11.64 3.76 -7.65
N VAL A 88 -12.34 3.90 -8.78
CA VAL A 88 -13.37 2.93 -9.18
C VAL A 88 -12.71 1.66 -9.70
N ALA A 89 -11.64 1.76 -10.50
CA ALA A 89 -10.85 0.60 -10.91
C ALA A 89 -10.20 -0.10 -9.71
N LEU A 90 -9.70 0.67 -8.74
CA LEU A 90 -9.20 0.15 -7.48
C LEU A 90 -10.28 -0.61 -6.70
N ALA A 91 -11.48 -0.03 -6.61
CA ALA A 91 -12.62 -0.66 -5.95
C ALA A 91 -13.02 -1.98 -6.62
N LEU A 92 -13.02 -2.03 -7.96
CA LEU A 92 -13.32 -3.23 -8.73
C LEU A 92 -12.24 -4.31 -8.57
N SER A 93 -10.95 -3.93 -8.57
CA SER A 93 -9.85 -4.86 -8.26
C SER A 93 -10.06 -5.55 -6.91
N PHE A 94 -10.36 -4.78 -5.87
CA PHE A 94 -10.53 -5.30 -4.52
C PHE A 94 -11.81 -6.14 -4.40
N LEU A 95 -12.87 -5.75 -5.11
CA LEU A 95 -14.10 -6.54 -5.20
C LEU A 95 -13.82 -7.89 -5.88
N LEU A 96 -13.09 -7.90 -7.00
CA LEU A 96 -12.73 -9.13 -7.72
C LEU A 96 -11.95 -10.08 -6.83
N GLU A 97 -10.93 -9.59 -6.13
CA GLU A 97 -10.15 -10.42 -5.19
C GLU A 97 -11.03 -10.99 -4.08
N ALA A 98 -11.91 -10.18 -3.48
CA ALA A 98 -12.82 -10.64 -2.44
C ALA A 98 -13.79 -11.72 -2.94
N LEU A 99 -14.33 -11.57 -4.15
CA LEU A 99 -15.22 -12.56 -4.76
C LEU A 99 -14.48 -13.86 -5.07
N VAL A 100 -13.27 -13.77 -5.65
CA VAL A 100 -12.44 -14.94 -5.97
C VAL A 100 -12.05 -15.72 -4.72
N SER A 101 -11.63 -15.03 -3.66
CA SER A 101 -11.34 -15.66 -2.36
C SER A 101 -12.56 -16.39 -1.78
N GLY A 102 -13.77 -15.84 -1.98
CA GLY A 102 -15.01 -16.49 -1.57
C GLY A 102 -15.35 -17.74 -2.39
N ILE A 103 -15.02 -17.76 -3.68
CA ILE A 103 -15.33 -18.86 -4.61
C ILE A 103 -14.36 -20.03 -4.48
N VAL A 104 -13.07 -19.74 -4.39
CA VAL A 104 -12.03 -20.80 -4.31
C VAL A 104 -12.02 -21.45 -2.92
N GLY A 105 -12.65 -20.81 -1.93
CA GLY A 105 -12.47 -21.13 -0.52
C GLY A 105 -11.05 -20.76 -0.07
N GLN A 106 -10.87 -20.48 1.22
CA GLN A 106 -9.53 -20.31 1.77
C GLN A 106 -8.79 -21.65 1.71
N THR A 107 -8.14 -21.95 0.60
CA THR A 107 -7.07 -22.96 0.58
C THR A 107 -5.88 -22.37 1.33
N ASP A 108 -5.38 -23.15 2.30
CA ASP A 108 -4.36 -22.78 3.27
C ASP A 108 -3.28 -21.80 2.74
N GLY A 109 -3.20 -20.62 3.36
CA GLY A 109 -1.96 -19.83 3.43
C GLY A 109 -1.69 -18.76 2.36
N GLY A 110 -2.60 -18.46 1.43
CA GLY A 110 -2.23 -17.68 0.23
C GLY A 110 -2.84 -16.29 0.00
N THR A 111 -4.06 -15.98 0.44
CA THR A 111 -4.69 -14.70 0.08
C THR A 111 -4.62 -13.71 1.25
N THR A 112 -3.61 -12.83 1.19
CA THR A 112 -3.52 -11.68 2.06
C THR A 112 -4.70 -10.77 1.74
N ASP A 113 -5.51 -10.43 2.75
CA ASP A 113 -6.52 -9.39 2.65
C ASP A 113 -5.92 -8.17 1.91
N PRO A 114 -6.48 -7.75 0.77
CA PRO A 114 -5.89 -6.69 -0.07
C PRO A 114 -5.68 -5.39 0.71
N PHE A 115 -6.50 -5.16 1.73
CA PHE A 115 -6.35 -4.01 2.62
C PHE A 115 -5.15 -4.16 3.56
N LYS A 116 -4.81 -5.36 4.04
CA LYS A 116 -3.62 -5.58 4.87
C LYS A 116 -2.33 -5.31 4.11
N LYS A 117 -2.31 -5.59 2.81
CA LYS A 117 -1.13 -5.31 1.98
C LYS A 117 -0.90 -3.80 1.86
N ALA A 118 -1.96 -3.04 1.56
CA ALA A 118 -1.91 -1.60 1.38
C ALA A 118 -1.72 -0.81 2.69
N PHE A 119 -2.32 -1.26 3.79
CA PHE A 119 -2.37 -0.51 5.05
C PHE A 119 -1.59 -1.14 6.22
N GLY A 120 -0.94 -2.29 6.00
CA GLY A 120 -0.13 -2.97 7.01
C GLY A 120 -0.93 -3.98 7.84
N SER A 121 -0.26 -4.57 8.83
CA SER A 121 -0.82 -5.68 9.64
C SER A 121 -1.78 -5.23 10.74
N ASP A 122 -1.91 -3.93 10.97
CA ASP A 122 -2.80 -3.39 11.99
C ASP A 122 -4.26 -3.42 11.50
N ASN A 123 -5.03 -4.37 12.04
CA ASN A 123 -6.44 -4.55 11.73
C ASN A 123 -7.34 -3.43 12.31
N SER A 124 -6.79 -2.50 13.10
CA SER A 124 -7.54 -1.42 13.76
C SER A 124 -7.38 -0.04 13.12
N SER A 125 -6.68 0.05 11.98
CA SER A 125 -6.47 1.31 11.27
C SER A 125 -7.79 1.95 10.84
N GLU A 126 -8.09 3.14 11.37
CA GLU A 126 -9.25 3.94 10.97
C GLU A 126 -9.17 4.32 9.48
N ILE A 127 -7.99 4.69 8.98
CA ILE A 127 -7.75 4.97 7.55
C ILE A 127 -8.11 3.77 6.69
N ALA A 128 -7.63 2.57 7.05
CA ALA A 128 -7.92 1.36 6.29
C ALA A 128 -9.43 1.03 6.31
N SER A 129 -10.09 1.25 7.45
CA SER A 129 -11.53 1.05 7.61
C SER A 129 -12.33 2.00 6.70
N ILE A 130 -12.04 3.30 6.75
CA ILE A 130 -12.69 4.32 5.92
C ILE A 130 -12.46 4.03 4.42
N ALA A 131 -11.23 3.74 4.02
CA ALA A 131 -10.90 3.42 2.64
C ALA A 131 -11.60 2.13 2.16
N SER A 132 -11.65 1.10 3.01
CA SER A 132 -12.33 -0.16 2.70
C SER A 132 -13.83 0.02 2.51
N GLU A 133 -14.46 0.77 3.41
CA GLU A 133 -15.88 1.06 3.32
C GLU A 133 -16.20 1.89 2.06
N TYR A 134 -15.40 2.91 1.77
CA TYR A 134 -15.52 3.69 0.54
C TYR A 134 -15.43 2.82 -0.73
N LEU A 135 -14.38 2.01 -0.87
CA LEU A 135 -14.16 1.17 -2.05
C LEU A 135 -15.29 0.12 -2.21
N LYS A 136 -15.81 -0.42 -1.10
CA LYS A 136 -16.97 -1.33 -1.13
C LYS A 136 -18.25 -0.63 -1.59
N LEU A 137 -18.48 0.62 -1.20
CA LEU A 137 -19.70 1.35 -1.54
C LEU A 137 -19.65 1.91 -2.95
N VAL A 138 -18.54 2.55 -3.35
CA VAL A 138 -18.40 3.17 -4.67
C VAL A 138 -18.48 2.14 -5.79
N SER A 139 -17.92 0.93 -5.61
CA SER A 139 -18.05 -0.15 -6.60
C SER A 139 -19.51 -0.58 -6.77
N LYS A 140 -20.27 -0.79 -5.69
CA LYS A 140 -21.68 -1.18 -5.76
C LYS A 140 -22.58 -0.11 -6.37
N LYS A 141 -22.18 1.16 -6.30
CA LYS A 141 -22.94 2.30 -6.81
C LYS A 141 -22.37 2.85 -8.12
N ALA A 142 -21.41 2.16 -8.74
CA ALA A 142 -20.66 2.69 -9.88
C ALA A 142 -21.51 3.08 -11.10
N ASN A 143 -22.74 2.56 -11.24
CA ASN A 143 -23.66 2.93 -12.32
C ASN A 143 -24.70 4.01 -11.94
N ASN A 144 -24.61 4.59 -10.74
CA ASN A 144 -25.37 5.76 -10.33
C ASN A 144 -24.39 6.92 -10.02
N ILE A 145 -24.28 7.87 -10.95
CA ILE A 145 -23.34 9.00 -10.88
C ILE A 145 -23.62 9.91 -9.67
N GLU A 146 -24.89 10.13 -9.35
CA GLU A 146 -25.30 10.97 -8.21
C GLU A 146 -24.89 10.31 -6.89
N GLU A 147 -25.25 9.04 -6.68
CA GLU A 147 -24.86 8.29 -5.48
C GLU A 147 -23.33 8.13 -5.37
N MET A 148 -22.62 7.92 -6.48
CA MET A 148 -21.14 7.93 -6.47
C MET A 148 -20.57 9.27 -6.01
N GLY A 149 -21.19 10.37 -6.43
CA GLY A 149 -20.81 11.72 -6.05
C GLY A 149 -20.94 11.92 -4.54
N GLU A 150 -22.12 11.60 -3.99
CA GLU A 150 -22.41 11.71 -2.56
C GLU A 150 -21.48 10.83 -1.71
N ILE A 151 -21.28 9.56 -2.10
CA ILE A 151 -20.37 8.65 -1.40
C ILE A 151 -18.94 9.20 -1.46
N THR A 152 -18.49 9.67 -2.62
CA THR A 152 -17.12 10.19 -2.77
C THR A 152 -16.90 11.44 -1.92
N GLU A 153 -17.85 12.37 -1.87
CA GLU A 153 -17.74 13.57 -1.04
C GLU A 153 -17.74 13.25 0.46
N LEU A 154 -18.63 12.35 0.92
CA LEU A 154 -18.70 11.95 2.32
C LEU A 154 -17.39 11.30 2.79
N TYR A 155 -16.87 10.35 2.02
CA TYR A 155 -15.66 9.62 2.40
C TYR A 155 -14.39 10.44 2.18
N ASP A 156 -14.38 11.39 1.25
CA ASP A 156 -13.30 12.39 1.12
C ASP A 156 -13.14 13.16 2.43
N GLN A 157 -14.23 13.66 3.02
CA GLN A 157 -14.16 14.34 4.31
C GLN A 157 -13.72 13.42 5.45
N LYS A 158 -14.28 12.22 5.57
CA LYS A 158 -13.88 11.26 6.62
C LYS A 158 -12.39 10.94 6.53
N LEU A 159 -11.90 10.60 5.34
CA LEU A 159 -10.52 10.20 5.14
C LEU A 159 -9.56 11.38 5.34
N LYS A 160 -9.96 12.60 4.95
CA LYS A 160 -9.21 13.83 5.24
C LYS A 160 -8.95 13.99 6.75
N TYR A 161 -9.99 13.88 7.58
CA TYR A 161 -9.83 14.07 9.03
C TYR A 161 -8.93 12.99 9.65
N ALA A 162 -9.17 11.71 9.32
CA ALA A 162 -8.32 10.62 9.81
C ALA A 162 -6.85 10.76 9.39
N LEU A 163 -6.58 11.24 8.16
CA LEU A 163 -5.21 11.50 7.69
C LEU A 163 -4.54 12.67 8.40
N ILE A 164 -5.29 13.71 8.79
CA ILE A 164 -4.77 14.83 9.57
C ILE A 164 -4.42 14.37 10.98
N GLU A 165 -5.34 13.66 11.64
CA GLU A 165 -5.12 13.15 13.00
C GLU A 165 -3.92 12.20 13.06
N LEU A 166 -3.79 11.27 12.11
CA LEU A 166 -2.63 10.38 12.05
C LEU A 166 -1.33 11.14 11.78
N TYR A 167 -1.37 12.18 10.94
CA TYR A 167 -0.21 13.03 10.69
C TYR A 167 0.22 13.78 11.95
N GLU A 168 -0.72 14.38 12.68
CA GLU A 168 -0.48 15.11 13.92
C GLU A 168 0.07 14.19 15.01
N SER A 169 -0.50 13.00 15.18
CA SER A 169 0.01 11.96 16.10
C SER A 169 1.48 11.61 15.81
N MET A 170 1.84 11.44 14.54
CA MET A 170 3.21 11.12 14.13
C MET A 170 4.18 12.30 14.27
N THR A 171 3.72 13.54 14.09
CA THR A 171 4.60 14.71 13.98
C THR A 171 4.66 15.58 15.24
N LEU A 172 3.55 15.69 15.97
CA LEU A 172 3.41 16.49 17.19
C LEU A 172 3.54 15.60 18.44
N ASP A 173 2.82 14.48 18.48
CA ASP A 173 2.78 13.57 19.63
C ASP A 173 3.92 12.55 19.64
N GLN A 174 4.75 12.55 18.58
CA GLN A 174 5.93 11.70 18.40
C GLN A 174 5.60 10.20 18.44
N GLN A 175 4.37 9.81 18.08
CA GLN A 175 3.92 8.41 18.00
C GLN A 175 4.23 7.79 16.64
N LEU A 176 5.46 8.00 16.15
CA LEU A 176 5.88 7.49 14.84
C LEU A 176 6.18 5.99 14.89
N ASN A 177 5.65 5.25 13.93
CA ASN A 177 6.00 3.86 13.68
C ASN A 177 5.80 3.53 12.18
N THR A 178 6.37 2.41 11.72
CA THR A 178 6.26 1.98 10.32
C THR A 178 4.83 1.87 9.81
N ASP A 179 3.93 1.24 10.57
CA ASP A 179 2.56 0.99 10.14
C ASP A 179 1.79 2.31 9.93
N SER A 180 1.93 3.26 10.87
CA SER A 180 1.29 4.59 10.74
C SER A 180 1.78 5.37 9.51
N ILE A 181 3.07 5.29 9.16
CA ILE A 181 3.59 5.95 7.95
C ILE A 181 3.02 5.27 6.70
N LYS A 182 3.02 3.92 6.66
CA LYS A 182 2.47 3.17 5.53
C LYS A 182 0.99 3.50 5.31
N GLN A 183 0.21 3.53 6.39
CA GLN A 183 -1.20 3.90 6.36
C GLN A 183 -1.41 5.32 5.83
N TRP A 184 -0.61 6.28 6.29
CA TRP A 184 -0.69 7.65 5.84
C TRP A 184 -0.35 7.78 4.35
N ILE A 185 0.71 7.12 3.86
CA ILE A 185 1.12 7.16 2.44
C ILE A 185 0.03 6.61 1.53
N ASN A 186 -0.46 5.39 1.82
CA ASN A 186 -1.47 4.72 0.99
C ASN A 186 -2.82 5.44 1.09
N GLY A 187 -3.18 5.91 2.29
CA GLY A 187 -4.39 6.71 2.51
C GLY A 187 -4.36 8.05 1.77
N ALA A 188 -3.23 8.76 1.78
CA ALA A 188 -3.03 10.01 1.06
C ALA A 188 -3.13 9.82 -0.47
N ALA A 189 -2.57 8.73 -1.00
CA ALA A 189 -2.70 8.37 -2.41
C ALA A 189 -4.16 8.13 -2.80
N ILE A 190 -4.89 7.33 -2.01
CA ILE A 190 -6.31 7.07 -2.24
C ILE A 190 -7.13 8.37 -2.12
N HIS A 191 -6.91 9.18 -1.08
CA HIS A 191 -7.65 10.43 -0.88
C HIS A 191 -7.43 11.43 -2.02
N LEU A 192 -6.20 11.58 -2.52
CA LEU A 192 -5.94 12.41 -3.70
C LEU A 192 -6.77 11.93 -4.90
N HIS A 193 -6.85 10.63 -5.14
CA HIS A 193 -7.61 10.10 -6.27
C HIS A 193 -9.12 10.05 -6.04
N MET A 194 -9.59 9.99 -4.79
CA MET A 194 -10.98 10.28 -4.43
C MET A 194 -11.32 11.71 -4.81
N ARG A 195 -10.44 12.66 -4.49
CA ARG A 195 -10.65 14.06 -4.87
C ARG A 195 -10.71 14.26 -6.37
N ILE A 196 -9.79 13.65 -7.12
CA ILE A 196 -9.79 13.66 -8.58
C ILE A 196 -11.09 13.05 -9.13
N HIS A 197 -11.58 11.96 -8.54
CA HIS A 197 -12.84 11.35 -8.94
C HIS A 197 -14.06 12.24 -8.63
N GLY A 198 -14.09 12.92 -7.49
CA GLY A 198 -15.13 13.91 -7.18
C GLY A 198 -15.15 15.04 -8.22
N ILE A 199 -13.99 15.54 -8.67
CA ILE A 199 -13.92 16.54 -9.75
C ILE A 199 -14.50 15.98 -11.04
N ARG A 200 -14.17 14.72 -11.39
CA ARG A 200 -14.73 14.04 -12.57
C ARG A 200 -16.26 13.95 -12.52
N LEU A 201 -16.82 13.74 -11.33
CA LEU A 201 -18.26 13.69 -11.07
C LEU A 201 -18.91 15.08 -10.92
N ALA A 202 -18.12 16.15 -10.99
CA ALA A 202 -18.53 17.53 -10.72
C ALA A 202 -19.08 17.75 -9.29
N SER A 203 -18.72 16.89 -8.32
CA SER A 203 -19.12 17.06 -6.91
C SER A 203 -18.20 18.00 -6.13
N VAL A 204 -16.98 18.27 -6.63
CA VAL A 204 -16.02 19.19 -5.98
C VAL A 204 -15.27 20.06 -7.00
N PRO A 205 -14.75 21.24 -6.62
CA PRO A 205 -14.06 22.14 -7.54
C PRO A 205 -12.70 21.61 -8.03
N LYS A 206 -12.38 21.88 -9.30
CA LYS A 206 -11.14 21.42 -9.99
C LYS A 206 -9.86 21.77 -9.24
N GLY A 207 -9.75 22.98 -8.70
CA GLY A 207 -8.51 23.47 -8.05
C GLY A 207 -8.14 22.74 -6.75
N THR A 208 -9.06 21.95 -6.19
CA THR A 208 -8.83 21.33 -4.88
C THR A 208 -7.86 20.15 -4.92
N ALA A 209 -7.74 19.43 -6.04
CA ALA A 209 -6.80 18.33 -6.18
C ALA A 209 -5.33 18.81 -6.15
N GLU A 210 -5.02 19.94 -6.78
CA GLU A 210 -3.66 20.47 -6.82
C GLU A 210 -3.19 20.92 -5.43
N SER A 211 -4.06 21.63 -4.69
CA SER A 211 -3.76 22.03 -3.30
C SER A 211 -3.56 20.81 -2.40
N LEU A 212 -4.39 19.78 -2.56
CA LEU A 212 -4.31 18.56 -1.76
C LEU A 212 -3.01 17.78 -2.06
N ARG A 213 -2.66 17.65 -3.34
CA ARG A 213 -1.40 17.04 -3.81
C ARG A 213 -0.18 17.73 -3.19
N LEU A 214 -0.12 19.06 -3.25
CA LEU A 214 0.98 19.85 -2.66
C LEU A 214 1.08 19.64 -1.14
N SER A 215 -0.07 19.61 -0.46
CA SER A 215 -0.12 19.31 0.98
C SER A 215 0.45 17.94 1.28
N TYR A 216 0.07 16.90 0.53
CA TYR A 216 0.60 15.56 0.73
C TYR A 216 2.07 15.41 0.37
N ARG A 217 2.52 16.07 -0.70
CA ARG A 217 3.93 16.06 -1.08
C ARG A 217 4.81 16.69 0.01
N THR A 218 4.35 17.79 0.60
CA THR A 218 5.03 18.48 1.71
C THR A 218 5.00 17.63 2.99
N GLY A 219 3.83 17.07 3.32
CA GLY A 219 3.65 16.17 4.46
C GLY A 219 4.57 14.96 4.38
N LEU A 220 4.65 14.31 3.21
CA LEU A 220 5.51 13.17 2.95
C LEU A 220 6.98 13.51 3.22
N ALA A 221 7.49 14.62 2.66
CA ALA A 221 8.88 15.03 2.87
C ALA A 221 9.23 15.16 4.37
N ARG A 222 8.31 15.71 5.16
CA ARG A 222 8.48 15.81 6.62
C ARG A 222 8.45 14.45 7.31
N LEU A 223 7.52 13.57 6.95
CA LEU A 223 7.44 12.22 7.54
C LEU A 223 8.69 11.39 7.25
N ILE A 224 9.23 11.45 6.02
CA ILE A 224 10.45 10.73 5.65
C ILE A 224 11.66 11.25 6.45
N GLN A 225 11.75 12.56 6.69
CA GLN A 225 12.78 13.13 7.54
C GLN A 225 12.70 12.57 8.97
N LEU A 226 11.50 12.56 9.56
CA LEU A 226 11.26 12.03 10.91
C LEU A 226 11.56 10.53 10.99
N TYR A 227 11.12 9.77 9.98
CA TYR A 227 11.31 8.32 9.93
C TYR A 227 12.77 7.90 9.84
N ASN A 228 13.60 8.65 9.11
CA ASN A 228 15.05 8.43 9.09
C ASN A 228 15.66 8.60 10.50
N GLY A 229 15.23 9.64 11.23
CA GLY A 229 15.62 9.83 12.64
C GLY A 229 15.18 8.68 13.54
N TYR A 230 13.93 8.25 13.39
CA TYR A 230 13.35 7.12 14.11
C TYR A 230 14.12 5.81 13.88
N LEU A 231 14.42 5.43 12.63
CA LEU A 231 15.19 4.23 12.34
C LEU A 231 16.60 4.30 12.95
N ARG A 232 17.28 5.45 12.88
CA ARG A 232 18.60 5.63 13.51
C ARG A 232 18.55 5.49 15.03
N GLN A 233 17.42 5.82 15.65
CA GLN A 233 17.23 5.71 17.10
C GLN A 233 16.93 4.27 17.53
N TYR A 234 16.09 3.55 16.78
CA TYR A 234 15.55 2.25 17.21
C TYR A 234 16.27 1.04 16.63
N VAL A 235 16.91 1.15 15.46
CA VAL A 235 17.69 0.04 14.92
C VAL A 235 18.93 -0.16 15.77
N ARG A 236 19.01 -1.32 16.43
CA ARG A 236 20.11 -1.69 17.32
C ARG A 236 20.56 -3.11 17.01
N GLU A 237 21.87 -3.27 16.89
CA GLU A 237 22.51 -4.57 16.76
C GLU A 237 23.28 -4.87 18.07
N ARG A 238 23.24 -6.13 18.50
CA ARG A 238 24.00 -6.63 19.64
C ARG A 238 24.71 -7.93 19.25
N SER A 239 26.04 -7.89 19.32
CA SER A 239 26.89 -9.03 18.99
C SER A 239 26.59 -10.27 19.81
N THR A 240 27.01 -11.42 19.30
CA THR A 240 27.06 -12.66 20.09
C THR A 240 27.99 -12.48 21.29
N THR A 241 27.66 -13.10 22.43
CA THR A 241 28.57 -13.11 23.59
C THR A 241 29.69 -14.12 23.33
N GLN A 242 30.95 -13.69 23.44
CA GLN A 242 32.12 -14.59 23.30
C GLN A 242 32.24 -15.60 24.46
N VAL A 243 31.51 -15.38 25.56
CA VAL A 243 31.52 -16.27 26.72
C VAL A 243 30.65 -17.51 26.45
N PRO A 244 31.17 -18.73 26.61
CA PRO A 244 30.39 -19.95 26.49
C PRO A 244 29.24 -20.02 27.50
N PRO A 245 28.09 -20.60 27.11
CA PRO A 245 27.74 -21.02 25.75
C PRO A 245 27.48 -19.80 24.86
N VAL A 246 27.94 -19.79 23.60
CA VAL A 246 27.75 -18.67 22.65
C VAL A 246 26.26 -18.33 22.58
N LYS A 247 25.86 -17.22 23.21
CA LYS A 247 24.48 -16.75 23.21
C LYS A 247 24.28 -15.87 21.98
N ALA A 248 23.22 -16.14 21.25
CA ALA A 248 22.83 -15.48 20.01
C ALA A 248 22.95 -13.95 20.08
N GLY A 249 23.29 -13.32 18.96
CA GLY A 249 23.17 -11.88 18.77
C GLY A 249 21.72 -11.49 18.52
N PHE A 250 21.44 -10.19 18.59
CA PHE A 250 20.11 -9.65 18.37
C PHE A 250 20.15 -8.44 17.45
N LEU A 251 19.24 -8.43 16.48
CA LEU A 251 18.88 -7.24 15.74
C LEU A 251 17.47 -6.81 16.17
N ILE A 252 17.37 -5.55 16.59
CA ILE A 252 16.11 -4.86 16.86
C ILE A 252 15.96 -3.84 15.74
N VAL A 253 14.83 -3.87 15.04
CA VAL A 253 14.55 -2.93 13.95
C VAL A 253 13.58 -1.83 14.40
N GLU A 254 12.61 -2.21 15.24
CA GLU A 254 11.62 -1.32 15.87
C GLU A 254 11.21 -1.89 17.24
N PRO A 255 10.52 -1.10 18.10
CA PRO A 255 9.87 -1.64 19.29
C PRO A 255 9.02 -2.87 18.96
N GLY A 256 9.23 -3.97 19.68
CA GLY A 256 8.55 -5.24 19.44
C GLY A 256 9.02 -6.05 18.22
N LYS A 257 9.87 -5.50 17.35
CA LYS A 257 10.42 -6.18 16.16
C LYS A 257 11.88 -6.57 16.38
N LYS A 258 12.09 -7.76 16.93
CA LYS A 258 13.40 -8.28 17.35
C LYS A 258 13.64 -9.68 16.82
N VAL A 259 14.82 -9.92 16.26
CA VAL A 259 15.25 -11.24 15.76
C VAL A 259 16.57 -11.67 16.40
N ARG A 260 16.73 -12.98 16.60
CA ARG A 260 17.98 -13.61 17.02
C ARG A 260 18.81 -13.97 15.78
N HIS A 261 20.12 -13.73 15.81
CA HIS A 261 21.05 -14.22 14.79
C HIS A 261 22.26 -14.92 15.39
N ARG A 262 22.95 -15.71 14.55
CA ARG A 262 24.21 -16.39 14.90
C ARG A 262 25.44 -15.80 14.19
N VAL A 263 25.27 -14.67 13.51
CA VAL A 263 26.35 -13.98 12.81
C VAL A 263 27.38 -13.51 13.83
N VAL A 264 28.63 -13.96 13.68
CA VAL A 264 29.74 -13.62 14.57
C VAL A 264 30.43 -12.35 14.07
N HIS A 265 30.59 -11.39 14.96
CA HIS A 265 31.34 -10.16 14.72
C HIS A 265 31.77 -9.56 16.07
N ASN A 266 32.70 -8.61 16.03
CA ASN A 266 33.17 -7.92 17.24
C ASN A 266 32.09 -6.98 17.76
N THR A 267 32.01 -6.81 19.09
CA THR A 267 31.06 -5.88 19.73
C THR A 267 31.26 -4.44 19.26
N CYS A 268 32.49 -4.03 18.95
CA CYS A 268 32.74 -2.68 18.44
C CYS A 268 32.17 -2.45 17.03
N GLN A 269 31.82 -3.50 16.28
CA GLN A 269 31.20 -3.38 14.94
C GLN A 269 29.69 -3.14 15.02
N SER A 270 29.04 -3.36 16.17
CA SER A 270 27.58 -3.33 16.31
C SER A 270 26.93 -2.03 15.83
N GLN A 271 27.52 -0.87 16.17
CA GLN A 271 26.98 0.42 15.74
C GLN A 271 27.11 0.64 14.23
N ALA A 272 28.22 0.21 13.63
CA ALA A 272 28.44 0.31 12.20
C ALA A 272 27.50 -0.63 11.42
N ILE A 273 27.27 -1.84 11.94
CA ILE A 273 26.28 -2.78 11.38
C ILE A 273 24.88 -2.17 11.44
N ALA A 274 24.44 -1.68 12.61
CA ALA A 274 23.14 -1.04 12.75
C ALA A 274 22.95 0.12 11.76
N THR A 275 23.97 0.97 11.60
CA THR A 275 23.96 2.09 10.64
C THR A 275 23.83 1.61 9.20
N ALA A 276 24.56 0.55 8.82
CA ALA A 276 24.47 -0.04 7.49
C ALA A 276 23.11 -0.72 7.25
N VAL A 277 22.54 -1.36 8.26
CA VAL A 277 21.19 -1.94 8.19
C VAL A 277 20.15 -0.83 7.98
N VAL A 278 20.23 0.30 8.71
CA VAL A 278 19.35 1.46 8.49
C VAL A 278 19.44 1.96 7.04
N ALA A 279 20.66 2.14 6.52
CA ALA A 279 20.86 2.61 5.15
C ALA A 279 20.22 1.66 4.12
N ARG A 280 20.34 0.35 4.36
CA ARG A 280 19.73 -0.66 3.49
C ARG A 280 18.20 -0.71 3.60
N ILE A 281 17.66 -0.58 4.81
CA ILE A 281 16.22 -0.45 5.03
C ILE A 281 15.68 0.73 4.23
N LEU A 282 16.27 1.92 4.40
CA LEU A 282 15.86 3.15 3.71
C LEU A 282 15.95 3.01 2.19
N SER A 283 17.03 2.41 1.68
CA SER A 283 17.19 2.16 0.25
C SER A 283 16.15 1.20 -0.30
N ALA A 284 15.67 0.24 0.50
CA ALA A 284 14.67 -0.74 0.08
C ALA A 284 13.24 -0.16 0.04
N GLN A 285 12.98 0.96 0.73
CA GLN A 285 11.66 1.60 0.73
C GLN A 285 11.33 2.34 -0.56
N ASP A 286 12.32 2.58 -1.43
CA ASP A 286 12.14 3.23 -2.74
C ASP A 286 11.27 4.51 -2.66
N ILE A 287 11.59 5.39 -1.70
CA ILE A 287 10.81 6.60 -1.40
C ILE A 287 10.64 7.49 -2.64
N GLY A 288 11.63 7.49 -3.54
CA GLY A 288 11.55 8.22 -4.80
C GLY A 288 10.33 7.86 -5.63
N LYS A 289 9.91 6.58 -5.67
CA LYS A 289 8.67 6.20 -6.38
C LYS A 289 7.42 6.81 -5.77
N THR A 290 7.37 6.89 -4.44
CA THR A 290 6.24 7.51 -3.73
C THR A 290 6.20 9.01 -3.99
N GLU A 291 7.36 9.68 -4.00
CA GLU A 291 7.45 11.10 -4.35
C GLU A 291 7.02 11.36 -5.80
N ILE A 292 7.55 10.56 -6.73
CA ILE A 292 7.19 10.61 -8.16
C ILE A 292 5.68 10.45 -8.34
N PHE A 293 5.04 9.53 -7.62
CA PHE A 293 3.59 9.36 -7.69
C PHE A 293 2.83 10.66 -7.41
N PHE A 294 3.17 11.37 -6.33
CA PHE A 294 2.53 12.66 -5.99
C PHE A 294 2.94 13.81 -6.93
N ASP A 295 4.17 13.79 -7.45
CA ASP A 295 4.65 14.83 -8.36
C ASP A 295 4.03 14.68 -9.76
N GLU A 296 3.98 13.45 -10.29
CA GLU A 296 3.38 13.12 -11.59
C GLU A 296 1.87 13.39 -11.59
N ALA A 297 1.16 13.10 -10.50
CA ALA A 297 -0.28 13.33 -10.41
C ALA A 297 -0.67 14.79 -10.75
N GLY A 298 0.20 15.77 -10.44
CA GLY A 298 -0.01 17.17 -10.82
C GLY A 298 0.28 17.42 -12.30
N GLN A 299 1.38 16.87 -12.82
CA GLN A 299 1.77 17.00 -14.23
C GLN A 299 0.74 16.39 -15.18
N ILE A 300 0.07 15.32 -14.77
CA ILE A 300 -0.90 14.59 -15.57
C ILE A 300 -2.35 14.82 -15.11
N LEU A 301 -2.60 15.79 -14.23
CA LEU A 301 -3.92 16.01 -13.62
C LEU A 301 -5.03 16.17 -14.66
N ASP A 302 -4.81 16.98 -15.70
CA ASP A 302 -5.81 17.17 -16.75
C ASP A 302 -6.12 15.88 -17.50
N ARG A 303 -5.11 15.04 -17.74
CA ARG A 303 -5.32 13.72 -18.38
C ARG A 303 -6.08 12.78 -17.46
N LEU A 304 -5.77 12.77 -16.16
CA LEU A 304 -6.53 12.01 -15.17
C LEU A 304 -7.99 12.47 -15.22
N LEU A 305 -8.28 13.77 -15.13
CA LEU A 305 -9.64 14.31 -15.15
C LEU A 305 -10.44 13.98 -16.43
N GLN A 306 -9.77 13.76 -17.55
CA GLN A 306 -10.40 13.37 -18.81
C GLN A 306 -10.74 11.88 -18.92
N GLN A 307 -10.21 11.01 -18.06
CA GLN A 307 -10.50 9.57 -18.12
C GLN A 307 -11.98 9.28 -17.81
N ARG A 308 -12.61 8.52 -18.71
CA ARG A 308 -14.01 8.06 -18.59
C ARG A 308 -14.16 6.55 -18.86
N ASP A 309 -13.06 5.79 -18.90
CA ASP A 309 -13.05 4.37 -19.27
C ASP A 309 -14.04 3.54 -18.45
N THR A 310 -14.78 2.66 -19.11
CA THR A 310 -15.67 1.68 -18.45
C THR A 310 -14.93 0.37 -18.19
N PHE A 311 -15.56 -0.51 -17.42
CA PHE A 311 -15.14 -1.90 -17.26
C PHE A 311 -16.29 -2.83 -17.65
N GLU A 312 -16.00 -3.87 -18.44
CA GLU A 312 -16.97 -4.89 -18.84
C GLU A 312 -16.82 -6.14 -17.94
N PRO A 313 -17.70 -6.34 -16.94
CA PRO A 313 -17.61 -7.47 -16.03
C PRO A 313 -18.10 -8.79 -16.65
N HIS A 314 -18.72 -8.75 -17.84
CA HIS A 314 -19.34 -9.90 -18.49
C HIS A 314 -18.63 -10.28 -19.78
N ARG A 315 -18.65 -11.58 -20.08
CA ARG A 315 -18.06 -12.15 -21.29
C ARG A 315 -18.77 -11.57 -22.52
N GLN A 316 -18.02 -10.95 -23.44
CA GLN A 316 -18.38 -11.07 -24.85
C GLN A 316 -18.13 -12.53 -25.24
N GLN A 317 -19.16 -13.38 -25.15
CA GLN A 317 -19.16 -14.63 -25.89
C GLN A 317 -19.08 -14.25 -27.36
N LYS A 318 -17.87 -14.15 -27.92
CA LYS A 318 -17.68 -14.35 -29.36
C LYS A 318 -18.03 -15.81 -29.62
N ILE A 319 -19.31 -16.05 -29.86
CA ILE A 319 -19.81 -17.23 -30.54
C ILE A 319 -19.07 -17.24 -31.87
N LYS A 320 -18.04 -18.08 -31.99
CA LYS A 320 -17.56 -18.50 -33.31
C LYS A 320 -18.67 -19.39 -33.85
N SER A 321 -19.50 -18.79 -34.71
CA SER A 321 -20.37 -19.49 -35.67
C SER A 321 -19.54 -20.39 -36.57
#